data_AF-A0A180FJ05-F1
#
_entry.id   AF-A0A180FJ05-F1
#
_cell.length_a   1.000
_cell.length_b   1.000
_cell.length_c   1.000
_cell.angle_alpha   90.00
_cell.angle_beta   90.00
_cell.angle_gamma   90.00
#
_symmetry.space_group_name_H-M   'P 1'
#
loop_
_entity.id
_entity.type
_entity.pdbx_description
1 polymer ?
#
loop_
_entity_poly.entity_id
_entity_poly.type
_entity_poly.pdbx_seq_one_letter_code
_entity_poly.pdbx_strand_id
1 'polypeptide(L)'
;MPIPNNHKGKYFFHFTHLENLDSIIKHGLLSTNKKNQSGITHIDIATKGIQERRSTMDVSCGPKGKVHDYVPFYFTSINPMLLSVVNSKNKDQQFFIFLAVSIDHIDNADTVFTDASANTDPPPNFYDSPNDLDKLDWNIIDKRAWKYSYEERHKKMAEVLIHEKVPIEKIEYIIVWNDSIKKAVLTVFKQNNTKPPEISIATFKNKFYFYFTKFFLGRKNKSLITGPCFLKLHCFNIIKEIQEKREKEQSGNYLFSNIDDALQKINSNFCILKELNDIYKLQTSNEAHKDCVSDHTLKVVEELKSGTDYPNFEDKDKKILELSAYLHDIGKGPKTKWEGGIQKAYPDHPADAIPMLERILVEDFETISDYEIRKICLLVTYHDLVADIIEKKRDIQQIVDVADNEKELDMLIALNIADVSAINSTWKSKVETELPAFKSKVLKEISNKK
;
A
#
# COMPACT_ATOMS: atom_id res chain seq x y z
N MET A 1 34.28 -22.08 7.69
CA MET A 1 33.91 -23.44 7.20
C MET A 1 33.22 -23.28 5.87
N PRO A 2 33.48 -24.14 4.86
CA PRO A 2 32.86 -23.95 3.56
C PRO A 2 31.33 -24.04 3.67
N ILE A 3 30.60 -23.21 2.91
CA ILE A 3 29.14 -23.28 2.80
C ILE A 3 28.74 -24.71 2.37
N PRO A 4 27.78 -25.36 3.04
CA PRO A 4 27.28 -26.68 2.65
C PRO A 4 26.82 -26.71 1.18
N ASN A 5 27.07 -27.82 0.48
CA ASN A 5 26.88 -27.90 -0.97
C ASN A 5 25.44 -27.62 -1.44
N ASN A 6 24.44 -27.97 -0.64
CA ASN A 6 23.02 -27.71 -0.89
C ASN A 6 22.65 -26.21 -0.80
N HIS A 7 23.49 -25.40 -0.17
CA HIS A 7 23.25 -23.96 0.02
C HIS A 7 24.09 -23.07 -0.89
N LYS A 8 25.10 -23.62 -1.57
CA LYS A 8 25.95 -22.85 -2.50
C LYS A 8 25.15 -22.13 -3.58
N GLY A 9 25.55 -20.90 -3.89
CA GLY A 9 24.92 -20.06 -4.92
C GLY A 9 23.56 -19.46 -4.54
N LYS A 10 23.12 -19.66 -3.29
CA LYS A 10 22.01 -18.91 -2.68
C LYS A 10 22.44 -17.46 -2.39
N TYR A 11 21.44 -16.62 -2.17
CA TYR A 11 21.58 -15.20 -1.85
C TYR A 11 20.65 -14.86 -0.70
N PHE A 12 20.97 -13.79 0.02
CA PHE A 12 20.07 -13.17 0.98
C PHE A 12 19.85 -11.69 0.60
N PHE A 13 18.73 -11.12 1.04
CA PHE A 13 18.19 -9.88 0.48
C PHE A 13 17.84 -8.86 1.56
N HIS A 14 18.27 -7.61 1.36
CA HIS A 14 17.81 -6.46 2.14
C HIS A 14 16.93 -5.59 1.24
N PHE A 15 15.74 -5.21 1.70
CA PHE A 15 14.89 -4.28 0.94
C PHE A 15 14.88 -2.92 1.60
N THR A 16 15.00 -1.87 0.78
CA THR A 16 15.07 -0.48 1.22
C THR A 16 14.33 0.43 0.25
N HIS A 17 13.98 1.64 0.67
CA HIS A 17 13.42 2.64 -0.22
C HIS A 17 14.52 3.21 -1.14
N LEU A 18 14.19 3.46 -2.41
CA LEU A 18 15.14 3.96 -3.40
C LEU A 18 15.87 5.24 -2.95
N GLU A 19 15.19 6.13 -2.24
CA GLU A 19 15.80 7.38 -1.74
C GLU A 19 16.94 7.15 -0.74
N ASN A 20 16.98 5.99 -0.08
CA ASN A 20 18.08 5.65 0.82
C ASN A 20 19.37 5.28 0.04
N LEU A 21 19.27 5.01 -1.26
CA LEU A 21 20.37 4.47 -2.05
C LEU A 21 21.57 5.42 -2.13
N ASP A 22 21.36 6.73 -2.23
CA ASP A 22 22.46 7.71 -2.27
C ASP A 22 23.31 7.63 -0.98
N SER A 23 22.65 7.62 0.17
CA SER A 23 23.30 7.45 1.47
C SER A 23 24.01 6.09 1.59
N ILE A 24 23.37 5.01 1.10
CA ILE A 24 23.96 3.66 1.12
C ILE A 24 25.22 3.59 0.25
N ILE A 25 25.26 4.26 -0.90
CA ILE A 25 26.47 4.31 -1.74
C ILE A 25 27.61 5.05 -1.02
N LYS A 26 27.32 6.16 -0.35
CA LYS A 26 28.33 7.00 0.32
C LYS A 26 28.89 6.35 1.59
N HIS A 27 28.05 5.67 2.36
CA HIS A 27 28.40 5.23 3.72
C HIS A 27 28.44 3.70 3.88
N GLY A 28 27.94 2.96 2.90
CA GLY A 28 27.54 1.56 3.05
C GLY A 28 26.14 1.44 3.66
N LEU A 29 25.59 0.24 3.64
CA LEU A 29 24.37 -0.07 4.36
C LEU A 29 24.72 -0.25 5.84
N LEU A 30 24.30 0.69 6.68
CA LEU A 30 24.64 0.74 8.11
C LEU A 30 23.54 0.14 8.99
N SER A 31 23.95 -0.46 10.12
CA SER A 31 23.03 -0.90 11.17
C SER A 31 22.29 0.29 11.79
N THR A 32 21.17 0.04 12.47
CA THR A 32 20.36 1.12 13.08
C THR A 32 21.19 1.95 14.06
N ASN A 33 21.98 1.30 14.92
CA ASN A 33 22.81 2.01 15.89
C ASN A 33 23.92 2.83 15.23
N LYS A 34 24.55 2.33 14.16
CA LYS A 34 25.55 3.12 13.41
C LYS A 34 24.96 4.30 12.65
N LYS A 35 23.76 4.14 12.07
CA LYS A 35 23.04 5.25 11.44
C LYS A 35 22.76 6.36 12.46
N ASN A 36 22.24 6.00 13.63
CA ASN A 36 21.95 6.94 14.71
C ASN A 36 23.22 7.66 15.21
N GLN A 37 24.30 6.92 15.44
CA GLN A 37 25.60 7.49 15.84
C GLN A 37 26.17 8.46 14.81
N SER A 38 25.92 8.21 13.52
CA SER A 38 26.43 9.01 12.41
C SER A 38 25.48 10.15 12.00
N GLY A 39 24.32 10.30 12.66
CA GLY A 39 23.30 11.28 12.28
C GLY A 39 22.68 11.04 10.90
N ILE A 40 22.74 9.80 10.38
CA ILE A 40 22.20 9.44 9.07
C ILE A 40 20.73 9.02 9.22
N THR A 41 19.84 9.70 8.53
CA THR A 41 18.40 9.35 8.47
C THR A 41 18.07 8.67 7.16
N HIS A 42 17.30 7.58 7.23
CA HIS A 42 16.73 6.87 6.08
C HIS A 42 15.21 6.89 6.18
N ILE A 43 14.52 6.74 5.05
CA ILE A 43 13.10 6.40 5.06
C ILE A 43 12.93 5.05 5.74
N ASP A 44 12.29 5.08 6.90
CA ASP A 44 12.08 3.91 7.74
C ASP A 44 10.96 3.03 7.18
N ILE A 45 11.18 1.72 7.24
CA ILE A 45 10.26 0.71 6.69
C ILE A 45 9.67 -0.15 7.81
N ALA A 46 10.39 -0.30 8.93
CA ALA A 46 9.93 -1.08 10.07
C ALA A 46 8.99 -0.28 10.97
N THR A 47 8.07 -0.99 11.62
CA THR A 47 7.17 -0.39 12.60
C THR A 47 7.90 -0.17 13.93
N LYS A 48 7.45 0.83 14.71
CA LYS A 48 8.07 1.21 15.98
C LYS A 48 8.24 0.03 16.95
N GLY A 49 7.21 -0.80 17.11
CA GLY A 49 7.29 -1.96 18.01
C GLY A 49 8.31 -3.02 17.58
N ILE A 50 8.61 -3.13 16.28
CA ILE A 50 9.70 -4.01 15.80
C ILE A 50 11.06 -3.41 16.18
N GLN A 51 11.24 -2.11 15.99
CA GLN A 51 12.48 -1.41 16.35
C GLN A 51 12.73 -1.47 17.87
N GLU A 52 11.70 -1.34 18.70
CA GLU A 52 11.82 -1.43 20.17
C GLU A 52 12.26 -2.82 20.65
N ARG A 53 11.77 -3.90 20.02
CA ARG A 53 12.22 -5.26 20.35
C ARG A 53 13.66 -5.50 19.91
N ARG A 54 14.03 -5.02 18.72
CA ARG A 54 15.36 -5.21 18.16
C ARG A 54 16.44 -4.40 18.86
N SER A 55 16.10 -3.27 19.48
CA SER A 55 17.06 -2.49 20.29
C SER A 55 17.46 -3.19 21.59
N THR A 56 16.63 -4.11 22.08
CA THR A 56 16.83 -4.77 23.38
C THR A 56 17.20 -6.25 23.28
N MET A 57 16.89 -6.92 22.16
CA MET A 57 17.21 -8.33 21.91
C MET A 57 18.73 -8.57 21.78
N ASP A 58 19.26 -9.45 22.63
CA ASP A 58 20.66 -9.89 22.58
C ASP A 58 20.93 -10.88 21.45
N VAL A 59 22.08 -10.72 20.79
CA VAL A 59 22.64 -11.71 19.87
C VAL A 59 23.55 -12.65 20.68
N SER A 60 23.24 -13.95 20.67
CA SER A 60 23.86 -14.93 21.57
C SER A 60 25.19 -15.52 21.08
N CYS A 61 25.57 -15.27 19.83
CA CYS A 61 26.78 -15.79 19.19
C CYS A 61 27.49 -14.73 18.33
N GLY A 62 28.60 -15.09 17.68
CA GLY A 62 29.37 -14.16 16.84
C GLY A 62 29.83 -12.89 17.59
N PRO A 63 29.71 -11.69 16.97
CA PRO A 63 30.11 -10.42 17.61
C PRO A 63 29.29 -10.00 18.85
N LYS A 64 28.17 -10.68 19.13
CA LYS A 64 27.24 -10.38 20.23
C LYS A 64 26.66 -8.96 20.12
N GLY A 65 26.27 -8.33 21.23
CA GLY A 65 25.57 -7.05 21.22
C GLY A 65 24.07 -7.21 20.99
N LYS A 66 23.42 -6.18 20.44
CA LYS A 66 21.98 -6.15 20.20
C LYS A 66 21.68 -6.33 18.72
N VAL A 67 20.47 -6.77 18.37
CA VAL A 67 20.06 -6.91 16.97
C VAL A 67 20.17 -5.57 16.19
N HIS A 68 20.01 -4.42 16.85
CA HIS A 68 20.23 -3.10 16.25
C HIS A 68 21.68 -2.75 15.90
N ASP A 69 22.65 -3.53 16.36
CA ASP A 69 24.04 -3.39 15.96
C ASP A 69 24.30 -4.04 14.59
N TYR A 70 23.34 -4.77 14.03
CA TYR A 70 23.46 -5.50 12.78
C TYR A 70 22.58 -4.93 11.65
N VAL A 71 23.04 -5.15 10.43
CA VAL A 71 22.30 -4.91 9.19
C VAL A 71 21.50 -6.17 8.85
N PRO A 72 20.17 -6.10 8.76
CA PRO A 72 19.35 -7.26 8.49
C PRO A 72 19.17 -7.56 7.00
N PHE A 73 19.25 -8.84 6.66
CA PHE A 73 18.87 -9.40 5.38
C PHE A 73 17.97 -10.62 5.60
N TYR A 74 17.18 -10.98 4.60
CA TYR A 74 16.28 -12.13 4.64
C TYR A 74 16.72 -13.19 3.65
N PHE A 75 16.58 -14.46 4.02
CA PHE A 75 16.79 -15.56 3.07
C PHE A 75 15.68 -15.66 2.01
N THR A 76 14.51 -15.09 2.26
CA THR A 76 13.35 -15.18 1.38
C THR A 76 13.23 -13.97 0.44
N SER A 77 12.73 -14.20 -0.79
CA SER A 77 12.41 -13.12 -1.73
C SER A 77 11.01 -12.54 -1.50
N ILE A 78 10.06 -13.34 -0.99
CA ILE A 78 8.68 -12.90 -0.70
C ILE A 78 8.59 -12.59 0.78
N ASN A 79 8.69 -11.32 1.17
CA ASN A 79 8.79 -10.95 2.57
C ASN A 79 7.41 -10.56 3.17
N PRO A 80 6.90 -11.28 4.20
CA PRO A 80 5.68 -10.89 4.91
C PRO A 80 5.70 -9.49 5.54
N MET A 81 6.88 -8.97 5.90
CA MET A 81 7.06 -7.58 6.35
C MET A 81 6.74 -6.60 5.22
N LEU A 82 7.24 -6.84 4.01
CA LEU A 82 6.92 -6.00 2.85
C LEU A 82 5.42 -6.00 2.56
N LEU A 83 4.74 -7.15 2.66
CA LEU A 83 3.29 -7.21 2.49
C LEU A 83 2.56 -6.32 3.51
N SER A 84 3.00 -6.31 4.77
CA SER A 84 2.44 -5.40 5.79
C SER A 84 2.70 -3.93 5.46
N VAL A 85 3.86 -3.59 4.91
CA VAL A 85 4.17 -2.22 4.47
C VAL A 85 3.27 -1.81 3.30
N VAL A 86 3.10 -2.67 2.30
CA VAL A 86 2.23 -2.41 1.14
C VAL A 86 0.77 -2.25 1.57
N ASN A 87 0.28 -3.11 2.46
CA ASN A 87 -1.08 -3.02 2.98
C ASN A 87 -1.32 -1.79 3.89
N SER A 88 -0.26 -1.14 4.40
CA SER A 88 -0.41 0.09 5.18
C SER A 88 -0.81 1.31 4.32
N LYS A 89 -0.74 1.20 2.98
CA LYS A 89 -1.05 2.28 2.02
C LYS A 89 -0.23 3.57 2.22
N ASN A 90 0.90 3.50 2.90
CA ASN A 90 1.76 4.66 3.19
C ASN A 90 2.96 4.81 2.26
N LYS A 91 3.26 3.79 1.46
CA LYS A 91 4.40 3.78 0.55
C LYS A 91 4.06 3.07 -0.74
N ASP A 92 4.52 3.62 -1.86
CA ASP A 92 4.41 3.00 -3.16
C ASP A 92 5.44 1.87 -3.28
N GLN A 93 4.96 0.63 -3.44
CA GLN A 93 5.81 -0.55 -3.48
C GLN A 93 6.89 -0.47 -4.56
N GLN A 94 6.59 0.21 -5.67
CA GLN A 94 7.49 0.38 -6.81
C GLN A 94 8.81 1.06 -6.44
N PHE A 95 8.85 1.85 -5.34
CA PHE A 95 10.07 2.51 -4.89
C PHE A 95 10.94 1.65 -3.97
N PHE A 96 10.53 0.43 -3.61
CA PHE A 96 11.41 -0.49 -2.91
C PHE A 96 12.38 -1.19 -3.87
N ILE A 97 13.65 -1.18 -3.50
CA ILE A 97 14.72 -1.92 -4.17
C ILE A 97 15.25 -2.99 -3.23
N PHE A 98 15.76 -4.10 -3.79
CA PHE A 98 16.34 -5.19 -3.02
C PHE A 98 17.82 -5.31 -3.33
N LEU A 99 18.64 -5.34 -2.30
CA LEU A 99 20.08 -5.54 -2.37
C LEU A 99 20.36 -7.02 -2.09
N ALA A 100 21.03 -7.70 -3.01
CA ALA A 100 21.36 -9.12 -2.87
C ALA A 100 22.85 -9.31 -2.59
N VAL A 101 23.16 -10.23 -1.68
CA VAL A 101 24.52 -10.60 -1.29
C VAL A 101 24.64 -12.12 -1.34
N SER A 102 25.75 -12.65 -1.84
CA SER A 102 25.99 -14.11 -1.86
C SER A 102 25.98 -14.70 -0.45
N ILE A 103 25.41 -15.90 -0.34
CA ILE A 103 25.43 -16.75 0.86
C ILE A 103 26.84 -16.96 1.41
N ASP A 104 27.87 -16.86 0.57
CA ASP A 104 29.28 -17.06 0.96
C ASP A 104 29.74 -16.05 2.04
N HIS A 105 29.05 -14.91 2.19
CA HIS A 105 29.33 -13.95 3.26
C HIS A 105 29.04 -14.48 4.67
N ILE A 106 28.27 -15.57 4.81
CA ILE A 106 27.97 -16.17 6.12
C ILE A 106 29.22 -16.74 6.80
N ASP A 107 30.28 -17.07 6.06
CA ASP A 107 31.53 -17.57 6.67
C ASP A 107 32.39 -16.47 7.31
N ASN A 108 31.94 -15.20 7.27
CA ASN A 108 32.66 -14.11 7.91
C ASN A 108 32.37 -14.03 9.40
N ALA A 109 33.39 -13.70 10.20
CA ALA A 109 33.29 -13.62 11.66
C ALA A 109 32.34 -12.50 12.17
N ASP A 110 31.92 -11.59 11.29
CA ASP A 110 31.00 -10.48 11.58
C ASP A 110 29.53 -10.82 11.29
N THR A 111 29.26 -12.04 10.82
CA THR A 111 27.94 -12.44 10.32
C THR A 111 27.34 -13.52 11.21
N VAL A 112 26.07 -13.34 11.57
CA VAL A 112 25.24 -14.36 12.24
C VAL A 112 23.95 -14.53 11.45
N PHE A 113 23.23 -15.63 11.67
CA PHE A 113 21.92 -15.84 11.08
C PHE A 113 20.95 -16.50 12.05
N THR A 114 19.67 -16.41 11.76
CA THR A 114 18.60 -16.88 12.65
C THR A 114 17.65 -17.86 11.95
N ASP A 115 16.99 -18.73 12.72
CA ASP A 115 15.95 -19.64 12.21
C ASP A 115 14.56 -19.00 12.07
N ALA A 116 14.39 -17.80 12.64
CA ALA A 116 13.17 -17.00 12.54
C ALA A 116 13.49 -15.50 12.63
N SER A 117 12.47 -14.66 12.43
CA SER A 117 12.57 -13.20 12.54
C SER A 117 13.17 -12.76 13.88
N ALA A 118 14.22 -11.93 13.86
CA ALA A 118 14.88 -11.38 15.03
C ALA A 118 14.08 -10.22 15.64
N ASN A 119 12.82 -10.49 15.98
CA ASN A 119 11.91 -9.63 16.74
C ASN A 119 10.81 -10.45 17.45
N THR A 120 10.95 -11.78 17.48
CA THR A 120 10.07 -12.69 18.22
C THR A 120 10.30 -12.60 19.71
N ASP A 121 9.31 -13.07 20.47
CA ASP A 121 9.41 -13.32 21.90
C ASP A 121 8.80 -14.72 22.15
N PRO A 122 9.59 -15.74 22.55
CA PRO A 122 11.03 -15.68 22.87
C PRO A 122 11.93 -15.36 21.65
N PRO A 123 13.18 -14.92 21.87
CA PRO A 123 14.15 -14.69 20.79
C PRO A 123 14.38 -15.94 19.93
N PRO A 124 14.73 -15.78 18.63
CA PRO A 124 15.06 -16.91 17.77
C PRO A 124 16.40 -17.53 18.16
N ASN A 125 16.73 -18.68 17.58
CA ASN A 125 18.09 -19.21 17.69
C ASN A 125 19.02 -18.39 16.78
N PHE A 126 20.22 -18.08 17.29
CA PHE A 126 21.29 -17.44 16.52
C PHE A 126 22.39 -18.46 16.23
N TYR A 127 22.95 -18.40 15.03
CA TYR A 127 24.01 -19.27 14.55
C TYR A 127 25.13 -18.44 13.91
N ASP A 128 26.38 -18.86 14.11
CA ASP A 128 27.60 -18.28 13.54
C ASP A 128 28.43 -19.32 12.76
N SER A 129 27.86 -20.50 12.53
CA SER A 129 28.49 -21.60 11.79
C SER A 129 27.72 -21.91 10.51
N PRO A 130 28.36 -21.89 9.32
CA PRO A 130 27.71 -22.27 8.07
C PRO A 130 27.02 -23.64 8.05
N ASN A 131 27.49 -24.60 8.86
CA ASN A 131 26.86 -25.93 8.96
C ASN A 131 25.46 -25.87 9.58
N ASP A 132 25.14 -24.82 10.33
CA ASP A 132 23.84 -24.63 10.95
C ASP A 132 22.78 -24.12 9.97
N LEU A 133 23.15 -23.81 8.72
CA LEU A 133 22.18 -23.51 7.66
C LEU A 133 21.18 -24.65 7.43
N ASP A 134 21.57 -25.90 7.70
CA ASP A 134 20.67 -27.06 7.60
C ASP A 134 19.62 -27.11 8.73
N LYS A 135 19.75 -26.29 9.78
CA LYS A 135 18.76 -26.18 10.85
C LYS A 135 17.56 -25.30 10.49
N LEU A 136 17.69 -24.47 9.43
CA LEU A 136 16.63 -23.60 8.97
C LEU A 136 15.53 -24.37 8.24
N ASP A 137 14.28 -23.92 8.38
CA ASP A 137 13.15 -24.48 7.65
C ASP A 137 13.07 -23.94 6.22
N TRP A 138 13.94 -24.46 5.34
CA TRP A 138 14.02 -24.06 3.93
C TRP A 138 12.71 -24.28 3.16
N ASN A 139 11.92 -25.29 3.56
CA ASN A 139 10.61 -25.52 2.95
C ASN A 139 9.69 -24.32 3.16
N ILE A 140 9.71 -23.70 4.34
CA ILE A 140 8.94 -22.49 4.65
C ILE A 140 9.58 -21.23 4.07
N ILE A 141 10.90 -21.09 4.14
CA ILE A 141 11.64 -19.94 3.57
C ILE A 141 11.35 -19.79 2.06
N ASP A 142 11.40 -20.91 1.33
CA ASP A 142 11.18 -20.96 -0.13
C ASP A 142 9.69 -21.07 -0.52
N LYS A 143 8.78 -21.32 0.45
CA LYS A 143 7.33 -21.45 0.21
C LYS A 143 6.76 -20.19 -0.44
N ARG A 144 5.93 -20.37 -1.46
CA ARG A 144 5.17 -19.30 -2.11
C ARG A 144 3.70 -19.43 -1.75
N ALA A 145 3.32 -18.81 -0.64
CA ALA A 145 1.93 -18.76 -0.18
C ALA A 145 1.50 -17.32 0.14
N TRP A 146 0.19 -17.09 0.07
CA TRP A 146 -0.46 -15.83 0.44
C TRP A 146 -0.81 -15.74 1.93
N LYS A 147 -0.93 -16.90 2.59
CA LYS A 147 -1.24 -17.02 4.00
C LYS A 147 -0.21 -17.93 4.66
N TYR A 148 0.19 -17.53 5.85
CA TYR A 148 1.07 -18.26 6.74
C TYR A 148 0.43 -18.28 8.12
N SER A 149 0.62 -19.36 8.86
CA SER A 149 0.38 -19.32 10.30
C SER A 149 1.31 -18.30 10.96
N TYR A 150 1.03 -17.93 12.22
CA TYR A 150 1.90 -17.03 12.98
C TYR A 150 3.35 -17.54 13.03
N GLU A 151 3.55 -18.83 13.28
CA GLU A 151 4.88 -19.42 13.33
C GLU A 151 5.56 -19.53 11.97
N GLU A 152 4.83 -19.96 10.94
CA GLU A 152 5.36 -20.03 9.57
C GLU A 152 5.83 -18.65 9.08
N ARG A 153 5.11 -17.58 9.47
CA ARG A 153 5.49 -16.21 9.11
C ARG A 153 6.87 -15.85 9.66
N HIS A 154 7.16 -16.21 10.91
CA HIS A 154 8.44 -15.89 11.56
C HIS A 154 9.58 -16.73 10.99
N LYS A 155 9.40 -18.04 10.79
CA LYS A 155 10.38 -18.91 10.12
C LYS A 155 10.70 -18.45 8.70
N LYS A 156 9.68 -18.02 7.96
CA LYS A 156 9.86 -17.47 6.61
C LYS A 156 10.72 -16.20 6.60
N MET A 157 10.67 -15.44 7.68
CA MET A 157 11.47 -14.21 7.89
C MET A 157 12.77 -14.49 8.63
N ALA A 158 13.32 -15.71 8.57
CA ALA A 158 14.70 -15.99 8.99
C ALA A 158 15.68 -14.97 8.38
N GLU A 159 16.61 -14.49 9.20
CA GLU A 159 17.48 -13.37 8.87
C GLU A 159 18.96 -13.78 8.78
N VAL A 160 19.72 -13.04 7.97
CA VAL A 160 21.16 -12.88 8.10
C VAL A 160 21.41 -11.50 8.69
N LEU A 161 22.25 -11.41 9.71
CA LEU A 161 22.58 -10.20 10.44
C LEU A 161 24.09 -9.95 10.31
N ILE A 162 24.47 -8.87 9.63
CA ILE A 162 25.89 -8.51 9.42
C ILE A 162 26.23 -7.33 10.32
N HIS A 163 27.28 -7.46 11.15
CA HIS A 163 27.61 -6.50 12.19
C HIS A 163 28.01 -5.13 11.61
N GLU A 164 27.40 -4.08 12.14
CA GLU A 164 27.62 -2.65 11.88
C GLU A 164 27.41 -2.13 10.45
N LYS A 165 27.99 -2.75 9.43
CA LYS A 165 28.06 -2.18 8.08
C LYS A 165 28.24 -3.23 6.98
N VAL A 166 27.50 -3.07 5.89
CA VAL A 166 27.74 -3.76 4.61
C VAL A 166 28.19 -2.74 3.56
N PRO A 167 29.45 -2.79 3.09
CA PRO A 167 29.91 -1.95 1.99
C PRO A 167 29.14 -2.20 0.69
N ILE A 168 28.96 -1.18 -0.15
CA ILE A 168 28.19 -1.29 -1.39
C ILE A 168 28.82 -2.30 -2.37
N GLU A 169 30.13 -2.50 -2.29
CA GLU A 169 30.91 -3.44 -3.10
C GLU A 169 30.55 -4.91 -2.80
N LYS A 170 29.91 -5.18 -1.65
CA LYS A 170 29.41 -6.52 -1.30
C LYS A 170 28.05 -6.83 -1.90
N ILE A 171 27.34 -5.81 -2.39
CA ILE A 171 26.05 -6.00 -3.06
C ILE A 171 26.34 -6.42 -4.50
N GLU A 172 25.95 -7.64 -4.86
CA GLU A 172 26.18 -8.19 -6.21
C GLU A 172 25.03 -7.84 -7.18
N TYR A 173 23.81 -7.72 -6.65
CA TYR A 173 22.64 -7.40 -7.42
C TYR A 173 21.74 -6.36 -6.75
N ILE A 174 21.10 -5.52 -7.57
CA ILE A 174 19.95 -4.72 -7.17
C ILE A 174 18.74 -5.17 -7.97
N ILE A 175 17.69 -5.61 -7.28
CA ILE A 175 16.42 -5.97 -7.90
C ILE A 175 15.48 -4.77 -7.81
N VAL A 176 14.93 -4.36 -8.95
CA VAL A 176 14.05 -3.19 -9.09
C VAL A 176 12.70 -3.54 -9.71
N TRP A 177 11.70 -2.70 -9.50
CA TRP A 177 10.34 -2.94 -9.98
C TRP A 177 10.21 -2.99 -11.51
N ASN A 178 10.77 -2.01 -12.21
CA ASN A 178 10.71 -1.89 -13.67
C ASN A 178 11.89 -1.07 -14.24
N ASP A 179 11.92 -0.88 -15.56
CA ASP A 179 12.95 -0.08 -16.25
C ASP A 179 13.03 1.37 -15.79
N SER A 180 11.91 1.99 -15.41
CA SER A 180 11.90 3.36 -14.89
C SER A 180 12.68 3.45 -13.58
N ILE A 181 12.49 2.49 -12.67
CA ILE A 181 13.24 2.42 -11.41
C ILE A 181 14.71 2.06 -11.67
N LYS A 182 15.00 1.18 -12.65
CA LYS A 182 16.37 0.90 -13.09
C LYS A 182 17.09 2.18 -13.53
N LYS A 183 16.45 3.02 -14.34
CA LYS A 183 17.02 4.32 -14.76
C LYS A 183 17.29 5.24 -13.57
N ALA A 184 16.38 5.28 -12.60
CA ALA A 184 16.56 6.07 -11.38
C ALA A 184 17.77 5.56 -10.56
N VAL A 185 17.87 4.25 -10.32
CA VAL A 185 19.04 3.63 -9.66
C VAL A 185 20.34 3.98 -10.37
N LEU A 186 20.41 3.79 -11.70
CA LEU A 186 21.59 4.12 -12.50
C LEU A 186 21.98 5.61 -12.39
N THR A 187 21.00 6.49 -12.27
CA THR A 187 21.23 7.93 -12.08
C THR A 187 21.90 8.21 -10.74
N VAL A 188 21.43 7.59 -9.65
CA VAL A 188 22.01 7.75 -8.31
C VAL A 188 23.47 7.24 -8.27
N PHE A 189 23.76 6.09 -8.89
CA PHE A 189 25.14 5.58 -9.01
C PHE A 189 26.03 6.51 -9.82
N LYS A 190 25.54 7.03 -10.95
CA LYS A 190 26.28 8.00 -11.77
C LYS A 190 26.60 9.28 -10.98
N GLN A 191 25.65 9.81 -10.23
CA GLN A 191 25.85 11.01 -9.40
C GLN A 191 26.91 10.81 -8.31
N ASN A 192 27.09 9.58 -7.83
CA ASN A 192 28.09 9.23 -6.84
C ASN A 192 29.44 8.79 -7.45
N ASN A 193 29.58 8.78 -8.78
CA ASN A 193 30.77 8.29 -9.48
C ASN A 193 31.15 6.84 -9.11
N THR A 194 30.15 6.00 -8.79
CA THR A 194 30.33 4.60 -8.40
C THR A 194 29.72 3.68 -9.45
N LYS A 195 30.39 2.56 -9.76
CA LYS A 195 29.85 1.55 -10.68
C LYS A 195 28.68 0.81 -10.01
N PRO A 196 27.51 0.70 -10.67
CA PRO A 196 26.40 -0.08 -10.12
C PRO A 196 26.70 -1.59 -10.15
N PRO A 197 26.16 -2.36 -9.20
CA PRO A 197 26.10 -3.82 -9.30
C PRO A 197 25.13 -4.24 -10.42
N GLU A 198 24.99 -5.55 -10.64
CA GLU A 198 24.07 -6.04 -11.68
C GLU A 198 22.61 -5.72 -11.32
N ILE A 199 21.84 -5.14 -12.25
CA ILE A 199 20.45 -4.73 -11.99
C ILE A 199 19.48 -5.69 -12.67
N SER A 200 18.67 -6.38 -11.87
CA SER A 200 17.59 -7.26 -12.32
C SER A 200 16.22 -6.58 -12.20
N ILE A 201 15.31 -6.87 -13.13
CA ILE A 201 13.96 -6.27 -13.16
C ILE A 201 12.92 -7.30 -12.73
N ALA A 202 12.13 -6.93 -11.72
CA ALA A 202 11.01 -7.65 -11.10
C ALA A 202 11.31 -9.05 -10.50
N THR A 203 12.32 -9.74 -11.04
CA THR A 203 12.71 -11.09 -10.67
C THR A 203 14.22 -11.20 -10.48
N PHE A 204 14.66 -12.25 -9.79
CA PHE A 204 16.06 -12.62 -9.67
C PHE A 204 16.27 -14.05 -10.16
N LYS A 205 17.30 -14.25 -10.99
CA LYS A 205 17.62 -15.53 -11.66
C LYS A 205 16.41 -16.19 -12.34
N ASN A 206 15.47 -15.40 -12.88
CA ASN A 206 14.19 -15.84 -13.47
C ASN A 206 13.33 -16.76 -12.58
N LYS A 207 13.64 -16.86 -11.30
CA LYS A 207 13.00 -17.80 -10.36
C LYS A 207 12.33 -17.05 -9.24
N PHE A 208 13.00 -16.06 -8.65
CA PHE A 208 12.53 -15.39 -7.44
C PHE A 208 11.74 -14.13 -7.77
N TYR A 209 10.61 -13.96 -7.11
CA TYR A 209 9.74 -12.78 -7.21
C TYR A 209 9.76 -12.05 -5.87
N PHE A 210 9.72 -10.72 -5.91
CA PHE A 210 9.91 -9.88 -4.72
C PHE A 210 8.71 -9.00 -4.40
N TYR A 211 7.91 -8.69 -5.40
CA TYR A 211 6.84 -7.72 -5.30
C TYR A 211 5.45 -8.37 -5.29
N PHE A 212 4.53 -7.79 -4.54
CA PHE A 212 3.13 -8.22 -4.48
C PHE A 212 2.33 -7.52 -5.58
N THR A 213 1.76 -8.28 -6.50
CA THR A 213 1.04 -7.74 -7.67
C THR A 213 -0.41 -8.22 -7.71
N LYS A 214 -1.24 -7.60 -8.55
CA LYS A 214 -2.61 -8.03 -8.83
C LYS A 214 -2.67 -9.26 -9.77
N PHE A 215 -1.75 -10.22 -9.61
CA PHE A 215 -1.65 -11.40 -10.47
C PHE A 215 -2.95 -12.25 -10.48
N PHE A 216 -3.67 -12.32 -9.35
CA PHE A 216 -4.94 -13.03 -9.22
C PHE A 216 -6.07 -12.40 -10.04
N LEU A 217 -5.89 -11.15 -10.48
CA LEU A 217 -6.78 -10.43 -11.41
C LEU A 217 -6.21 -10.42 -12.85
N GLY A 218 -5.19 -11.23 -13.14
CA GLY A 218 -4.49 -11.21 -14.44
C GLY A 218 -3.55 -10.01 -14.64
N ARG A 219 -3.48 -9.07 -13.68
CA ARG A 219 -2.72 -7.81 -13.78
C ARG A 219 -1.34 -7.95 -13.15
N LYS A 220 -0.48 -8.79 -13.75
CA LYS A 220 0.82 -9.20 -13.19
C LYS A 220 1.83 -8.07 -12.97
N ASN A 221 1.71 -6.95 -13.70
CA ASN A 221 2.64 -5.81 -13.64
C ASN A 221 2.09 -4.62 -12.86
N LYS A 222 0.99 -4.80 -12.11
CA LYS A 222 0.37 -3.77 -11.27
C LYS A 222 0.57 -4.12 -9.80
N SER A 223 0.97 -3.13 -9.00
CA SER A 223 1.10 -3.30 -7.54
C SER A 223 -0.20 -3.82 -6.95
N LEU A 224 -0.10 -4.70 -5.96
CA LEU A 224 -1.25 -5.23 -5.22
C LEU A 224 -2.11 -4.10 -4.68
N ILE A 225 -1.44 -3.08 -4.12
CA ILE A 225 -2.02 -1.84 -3.61
C ILE A 225 -1.38 -0.66 -4.34
N THR A 226 -2.21 0.28 -4.78
CA THR A 226 -1.81 1.56 -5.35
C THR A 226 -1.41 2.46 -4.19
N GLY A 227 -0.11 2.80 -4.11
CA GLY A 227 0.41 3.64 -3.04
C GLY A 227 -0.02 5.11 -3.19
N PRO A 228 0.31 5.95 -2.20
CA PRO A 228 -0.19 7.32 -2.12
C PRO A 228 0.25 8.21 -3.28
N CYS A 229 1.50 8.06 -3.77
CA CYS A 229 2.00 8.86 -4.88
C CYS A 229 1.23 8.53 -6.17
N PHE A 230 1.10 7.24 -6.49
CA PHE A 230 0.39 6.83 -7.70
C PHE A 230 -1.12 7.05 -7.59
N LEU A 231 -1.74 6.88 -6.42
CA LEU A 231 -3.18 7.13 -6.25
C LEU A 231 -3.53 8.61 -6.47
N LYS A 232 -2.73 9.53 -5.90
CA LYS A 232 -2.86 10.98 -6.13
C LYS A 232 -2.68 11.33 -7.59
N LEU A 233 -1.62 10.80 -8.22
CA LEU A 233 -1.37 11.03 -9.64
C LEU A 233 -2.52 10.53 -10.51
N HIS A 234 -3.02 9.31 -10.29
CA HIS A 234 -4.13 8.77 -11.07
C HIS A 234 -5.41 9.58 -10.87
N CYS A 235 -5.72 10.01 -9.65
CA CYS A 235 -6.89 10.85 -9.37
C CYS A 235 -6.83 12.20 -10.09
N PHE A 236 -5.69 12.88 -10.06
CA PHE A 236 -5.57 14.18 -10.73
C PHE A 236 -5.52 14.05 -12.25
N ASN A 237 -4.86 13.03 -12.77
CA ASN A 237 -4.83 12.78 -14.20
C ASN A 237 -6.22 12.46 -14.73
N ILE A 238 -7.00 11.59 -14.06
CA ILE A 238 -8.33 11.23 -14.54
C ILE A 238 -9.29 12.41 -14.57
N ILE A 239 -9.22 13.30 -13.56
CA ILE A 239 -10.03 14.52 -13.54
C ILE A 239 -9.76 15.37 -14.79
N LYS A 240 -8.47 15.58 -15.10
CA LYS A 240 -8.05 16.34 -16.27
C LYS A 240 -8.45 15.64 -17.58
N GLU A 241 -8.26 14.33 -17.68
CA GLU A 241 -8.62 13.54 -18.86
C GLU A 241 -10.14 13.59 -19.14
N ILE A 242 -10.97 13.50 -18.11
CA ILE A 242 -12.44 13.64 -18.23
C ILE A 242 -12.80 15.03 -18.76
N GLN A 243 -12.23 16.09 -18.17
CA GLN A 243 -12.47 17.48 -18.60
C GLN A 243 -12.11 17.67 -20.07
N GLU A 244 -10.90 17.26 -20.46
CA GLU A 244 -10.42 17.39 -21.85
C GLU A 244 -11.26 16.59 -22.86
N LYS A 245 -11.77 15.41 -22.49
CA LYS A 245 -12.65 14.62 -23.36
C LYS A 245 -14.01 15.29 -23.56
N ARG A 246 -14.59 15.83 -22.49
CA ARG A 246 -15.90 16.51 -22.53
C ARG A 246 -15.87 17.85 -23.27
N GLU A 247 -14.72 18.51 -23.33
CA GLU A 247 -14.51 19.69 -24.19
C GLU A 247 -14.51 19.34 -25.69
N LYS A 248 -14.05 18.12 -26.05
CA LYS A 248 -13.88 17.70 -27.44
C LYS A 248 -15.08 16.95 -28.02
N GLU A 249 -15.82 16.22 -27.20
CA GLU A 249 -16.90 15.32 -27.62
C GLU A 249 -18.19 15.62 -26.85
N GLN A 250 -19.21 16.15 -27.55
CA GLN A 250 -20.56 16.37 -27.01
C GLN A 250 -21.66 15.84 -27.94
N SER A 251 -21.43 14.68 -28.55
CA SER A 251 -22.45 14.03 -29.37
C SER A 251 -22.63 12.59 -28.93
N GLY A 252 -23.70 12.31 -28.20
CA GLY A 252 -24.01 10.97 -27.70
C GLY A 252 -25.44 10.83 -27.22
N ASN A 253 -25.91 9.58 -27.16
CA ASN A 253 -27.12 9.23 -26.41
C ASN A 253 -26.72 9.06 -24.94
N TYR A 254 -26.80 10.13 -24.17
CA TYR A 254 -26.48 10.11 -22.74
C TYR A 254 -27.57 9.41 -21.93
N LEU A 255 -27.15 8.70 -20.87
CA LEU A 255 -28.09 8.05 -19.96
C LEU A 255 -28.77 9.05 -19.02
N PHE A 256 -28.05 10.12 -18.67
CA PHE A 256 -28.45 11.15 -17.73
C PHE A 256 -28.28 12.55 -18.33
N SER A 257 -29.26 13.42 -18.15
CA SER A 257 -29.12 14.82 -18.55
C SER A 257 -28.19 15.61 -17.63
N ASN A 258 -28.21 15.31 -16.33
CA ASN A 258 -27.38 15.90 -15.28
C ASN A 258 -27.42 15.03 -13.99
N ILE A 259 -26.82 15.50 -12.90
CA ILE A 259 -26.80 14.77 -11.62
C ILE A 259 -28.20 14.55 -11.02
N ASP A 260 -29.13 15.51 -11.15
CA ASP A 260 -30.49 15.34 -10.64
C ASP A 260 -31.20 14.17 -11.32
N ASP A 261 -31.15 14.12 -12.66
CA ASP A 261 -31.71 13.02 -13.45
C ASP A 261 -31.02 11.68 -13.13
N ALA A 262 -29.69 11.69 -12.94
CA ALA A 262 -28.94 10.50 -12.53
C ALA A 262 -29.42 9.96 -11.18
N LEU A 263 -29.53 10.81 -10.16
CA LEU A 263 -29.99 10.40 -8.83
C LEU A 263 -31.42 9.87 -8.86
N GLN A 264 -32.32 10.52 -9.60
CA GLN A 264 -33.71 10.05 -9.75
C GLN A 264 -33.78 8.67 -10.41
N LYS A 265 -33.04 8.47 -11.51
CA LYS A 265 -33.02 7.22 -12.26
C LYS A 265 -32.33 6.10 -11.51
N ILE A 266 -31.19 6.34 -10.87
CA ILE A 266 -30.46 5.36 -10.05
C ILE A 266 -31.31 4.94 -8.85
N ASN A 267 -31.97 5.89 -8.17
CA ASN A 267 -32.85 5.58 -7.04
C ASN A 267 -34.06 4.72 -7.48
N SER A 268 -34.54 4.92 -8.70
CA SER A 268 -35.65 4.12 -9.28
C SER A 268 -35.19 2.75 -9.80
N ASN A 269 -33.96 2.67 -10.33
CA ASN A 269 -33.35 1.47 -10.85
C ASN A 269 -31.83 1.50 -10.61
N PHE A 270 -31.38 0.86 -9.53
CA PHE A 270 -29.97 0.80 -9.15
C PHE A 270 -29.09 0.25 -10.29
N CYS A 271 -29.59 -0.73 -11.04
CA CYS A 271 -28.85 -1.38 -12.12
C CYS A 271 -28.86 -0.61 -13.44
N ILE A 272 -29.41 0.61 -13.49
CA ILE A 272 -29.42 1.42 -14.72
C ILE A 272 -28.00 1.76 -15.17
N LEU A 273 -27.08 1.94 -14.22
CA LEU A 273 -25.67 2.17 -14.48
C LEU A 273 -24.92 0.84 -14.53
N LYS A 274 -24.10 0.64 -15.56
CA LYS A 274 -23.34 -0.60 -15.76
C LYS A 274 -22.54 -1.01 -14.52
N GLU A 275 -21.82 -0.09 -13.89
CA GLU A 275 -20.96 -0.36 -12.72
C GLU A 275 -21.77 -0.73 -11.47
N LEU A 276 -22.94 -0.14 -11.31
CA LEU A 276 -23.86 -0.49 -10.22
C LEU A 276 -24.46 -1.87 -10.47
N ASN A 277 -24.83 -2.18 -11.70
CA ASN A 277 -25.25 -3.53 -12.08
C ASN A 277 -24.13 -4.57 -11.86
N ASP A 278 -22.88 -4.20 -12.14
CA ASP A 278 -21.69 -5.02 -11.97
C ASP A 278 -21.40 -5.39 -10.49
N ILE A 279 -21.92 -4.61 -9.53
CA ILE A 279 -21.88 -4.88 -8.08
C ILE A 279 -23.23 -5.33 -7.49
N TYR A 280 -24.29 -5.40 -8.29
CA TYR A 280 -25.63 -5.77 -7.81
C TYR A 280 -25.65 -7.20 -7.26
N LYS A 281 -26.06 -7.34 -6.00
CA LYS A 281 -26.05 -8.60 -5.26
C LYS A 281 -24.70 -9.33 -5.27
N LEU A 282 -23.59 -8.58 -5.42
CA LEU A 282 -22.24 -9.12 -5.31
C LEU A 282 -21.96 -9.50 -3.85
N GLN A 283 -21.91 -10.80 -3.58
CA GLN A 283 -21.62 -11.32 -2.26
C GLN A 283 -20.18 -11.00 -1.86
N THR A 284 -19.96 -10.75 -0.57
CA THR A 284 -18.63 -10.49 0.00
C THR A 284 -18.28 -11.54 1.04
N SER A 285 -17.02 -11.99 1.05
CA SER A 285 -16.45 -12.72 2.18
C SER A 285 -15.92 -11.70 3.19
N ASN A 286 -16.83 -11.04 3.91
CA ASN A 286 -16.49 -10.09 4.96
C ASN A 286 -16.84 -10.68 6.34
N GLU A 287 -15.94 -10.50 7.30
CA GLU A 287 -16.17 -10.89 8.69
C GLU A 287 -17.00 -9.82 9.45
N ALA A 288 -17.00 -8.58 8.97
CA ALA A 288 -17.61 -7.44 9.67
C ALA A 288 -19.14 -7.33 9.51
N HIS A 289 -19.68 -7.66 8.33
CA HIS A 289 -21.13 -7.67 8.08
C HIS A 289 -21.47 -8.61 6.90
N LYS A 290 -22.75 -8.97 6.77
CA LYS A 290 -23.24 -9.97 5.79
C LYS A 290 -23.87 -9.36 4.53
N ASP A 291 -23.89 -8.04 4.41
CA ASP A 291 -24.54 -7.41 3.26
C ASP A 291 -23.73 -7.65 1.99
N CYS A 292 -24.42 -7.85 0.88
CA CYS A 292 -23.77 -7.79 -0.42
C CYS A 292 -23.37 -6.33 -0.73
N VAL A 293 -22.48 -6.14 -1.71
CA VAL A 293 -21.93 -4.81 -2.01
C VAL A 293 -23.04 -3.79 -2.32
N SER A 294 -24.04 -4.13 -3.14
CA SER A 294 -25.14 -3.20 -3.43
C SER A 294 -26.02 -2.87 -2.22
N ASP A 295 -26.25 -3.83 -1.32
CA ASP A 295 -27.06 -3.59 -0.12
C ASP A 295 -26.30 -2.68 0.86
N HIS A 296 -24.97 -2.84 0.96
CA HIS A 296 -24.09 -1.90 1.67
C HIS A 296 -24.16 -0.50 1.05
N THR A 297 -24.01 -0.38 -0.27
CA THR A 297 -24.09 0.91 -0.98
C THR A 297 -25.38 1.67 -0.68
N LEU A 298 -26.53 0.99 -0.69
CA LEU A 298 -27.81 1.62 -0.36
C LEU A 298 -27.86 2.11 1.09
N LYS A 299 -27.35 1.33 2.05
CA LYS A 299 -27.23 1.76 3.45
C LYS A 299 -26.33 2.98 3.60
N VAL A 300 -25.20 3.05 2.88
CA VAL A 300 -24.33 4.24 2.90
C VAL A 300 -25.08 5.50 2.44
N VAL A 301 -25.91 5.39 1.41
CA VAL A 301 -26.76 6.51 0.94
C VAL A 301 -27.77 6.93 2.00
N GLU A 302 -28.40 5.97 2.70
CA GLU A 302 -29.36 6.25 3.79
C GLU A 302 -28.68 6.90 5.00
N GLU A 303 -27.53 6.36 5.44
CA GLU A 303 -26.73 6.89 6.55
C GLU A 303 -26.19 8.30 6.25
N LEU A 304 -25.75 8.53 5.01
CA LEU A 304 -25.31 9.86 4.56
C LEU A 304 -26.44 10.89 4.69
N LYS A 305 -27.64 10.56 4.18
CA LYS A 305 -28.82 11.46 4.24
C LYS A 305 -29.31 11.72 5.65
N SER A 306 -29.11 10.75 6.53
CA SER A 306 -29.52 10.82 7.94
C SER A 306 -28.46 11.45 8.85
N GLY A 307 -27.27 11.74 8.31
CA GLY A 307 -26.15 12.32 9.05
C GLY A 307 -26.40 13.75 9.51
N THR A 308 -25.88 14.11 10.68
CA THR A 308 -26.10 15.42 11.32
C THR A 308 -25.54 16.60 10.51
N ASP A 309 -24.46 16.37 9.76
CA ASP A 309 -23.82 17.40 8.95
C ASP A 309 -24.44 17.53 7.56
N TYR A 310 -25.23 16.53 7.12
CA TYR A 310 -25.83 16.50 5.79
C TYR A 310 -26.66 17.77 5.47
N PRO A 311 -27.52 18.28 6.39
CA PRO A 311 -28.28 19.51 6.15
C PRO A 311 -27.42 20.75 5.89
N ASN A 312 -26.18 20.78 6.39
CA ASN A 312 -25.28 21.94 6.32
C ASN A 312 -24.63 22.12 4.94
N PHE A 313 -24.64 21.07 4.10
CA PHE A 313 -24.12 21.18 2.73
C PHE A 313 -25.10 21.92 1.81
N GLU A 314 -24.56 22.66 0.85
CA GLU A 314 -25.32 23.26 -0.23
C GLU A 314 -25.98 22.16 -1.09
N ASP A 315 -27.13 22.46 -1.72
CA ASP A 315 -27.88 21.47 -2.51
C ASP A 315 -27.04 20.83 -3.63
N LYS A 316 -26.13 21.59 -4.24
CA LYS A 316 -25.20 21.04 -5.24
C LYS A 316 -24.23 20.02 -4.64
N ASP A 317 -23.69 20.31 -3.44
CA ASP A 317 -22.75 19.43 -2.75
C ASP A 317 -23.44 18.18 -2.20
N LYS A 318 -24.69 18.31 -1.73
CA LYS A 318 -25.56 17.18 -1.34
C LYS A 318 -25.73 16.17 -2.47
N LYS A 319 -26.08 16.64 -3.68
CA LYS A 319 -26.23 15.78 -4.87
C LYS A 319 -24.93 15.09 -5.26
N ILE A 320 -23.80 15.80 -5.18
CA ILE A 320 -22.47 15.22 -5.41
C ILE A 320 -22.15 14.12 -4.39
N LEU A 321 -22.45 14.36 -3.10
CA LEU A 321 -22.27 13.38 -2.04
C LEU A 321 -23.13 12.13 -2.27
N GLU A 322 -24.41 12.30 -2.59
CA GLU A 322 -25.32 11.18 -2.88
C GLU A 322 -24.82 10.34 -4.06
N LEU A 323 -24.45 10.98 -5.17
CA LEU A 323 -23.94 10.25 -6.34
C LEU A 323 -22.62 9.55 -6.01
N SER A 324 -21.72 10.21 -5.27
CA SER A 324 -20.47 9.59 -4.82
C SER A 324 -20.72 8.41 -3.87
N ALA A 325 -21.75 8.47 -3.03
CA ALA A 325 -22.15 7.36 -2.16
C ALA A 325 -22.66 6.15 -2.96
N TYR A 326 -23.40 6.35 -4.05
CA TYR A 326 -23.71 5.24 -4.97
C TYR A 326 -22.46 4.65 -5.62
N LEU A 327 -21.48 5.49 -5.95
CA LEU A 327 -20.31 5.10 -6.73
C LEU A 327 -19.10 4.63 -5.90
N HIS A 328 -19.07 4.84 -4.58
CA HIS A 328 -17.85 4.67 -3.77
C HIS A 328 -17.20 3.28 -3.90
N ASP A 329 -18.05 2.26 -4.09
CA ASP A 329 -17.66 0.85 -4.06
C ASP A 329 -17.61 0.17 -5.44
N ILE A 330 -17.82 0.91 -6.55
CA ILE A 330 -17.90 0.32 -7.90
C ILE A 330 -16.63 -0.45 -8.30
N GLY A 331 -15.48 -0.06 -7.76
CA GLY A 331 -14.20 -0.75 -7.99
C GLY A 331 -14.14 -2.16 -7.40
N LYS A 332 -15.13 -2.57 -6.59
CA LYS A 332 -15.32 -3.97 -6.17
C LYS A 332 -15.87 -4.83 -7.31
N GLY A 333 -16.57 -4.27 -8.28
CA GLY A 333 -17.09 -4.97 -9.45
C GLY A 333 -16.03 -5.21 -10.54
N PRO A 334 -16.41 -5.92 -11.63
CA PRO A 334 -17.64 -6.70 -11.77
C PRO A 334 -17.62 -8.02 -11.00
N LYS A 335 -18.76 -8.69 -10.86
CA LYS A 335 -18.82 -10.04 -10.24
C LYS A 335 -17.84 -11.05 -10.86
N THR A 336 -17.60 -10.97 -12.17
CA THR A 336 -16.64 -11.81 -12.91
C THR A 336 -15.18 -11.58 -12.53
N LYS A 337 -14.87 -10.49 -11.81
CA LYS A 337 -13.56 -10.22 -11.19
C LYS A 337 -13.19 -11.26 -10.13
N TRP A 338 -14.18 -11.92 -9.54
CA TRP A 338 -14.00 -12.77 -8.37
C TRP A 338 -14.23 -14.25 -8.70
N GLU A 339 -13.28 -15.08 -8.32
CA GLU A 339 -13.43 -16.54 -8.36
C GLU A 339 -14.64 -16.95 -7.53
N GLY A 340 -15.57 -17.70 -8.13
CA GLY A 340 -16.84 -18.10 -7.50
C GLY A 340 -17.86 -16.95 -7.35
N GLY A 341 -17.56 -15.75 -7.86
CA GLY A 341 -18.46 -14.59 -7.76
C GLY A 341 -18.61 -14.03 -6.35
N ILE A 342 -17.66 -14.31 -5.45
CA ILE A 342 -17.62 -13.81 -4.07
C ILE A 342 -16.44 -12.86 -3.91
N GLN A 343 -16.73 -11.59 -3.66
CA GLN A 343 -15.72 -10.57 -3.44
C GLN A 343 -14.94 -10.84 -2.15
N LYS A 344 -13.61 -10.93 -2.27
CA LYS A 344 -12.72 -11.04 -1.10
C LYS A 344 -12.34 -9.64 -0.63
N ALA A 345 -12.05 -9.48 0.67
CA ALA A 345 -11.51 -8.23 1.21
C ALA A 345 -10.33 -7.73 0.35
N TYR A 346 -10.52 -6.58 -0.29
CA TYR A 346 -9.62 -6.05 -1.30
C TYR A 346 -9.48 -4.53 -1.11
N PRO A 347 -8.37 -4.08 -0.51
CA PRO A 347 -8.23 -2.68 -0.10
C PRO A 347 -7.87 -1.72 -1.24
N ASP A 348 -7.66 -2.21 -2.47
CA ASP A 348 -7.31 -1.37 -3.63
C ASP A 348 -8.48 -1.14 -4.60
N HIS A 349 -9.71 -1.40 -4.16
CA HIS A 349 -10.90 -1.11 -4.96
C HIS A 349 -11.10 0.39 -5.27
N PRO A 350 -10.69 1.38 -4.43
CA PRO A 350 -10.84 2.79 -4.83
C PRO A 350 -10.00 3.12 -6.06
N ALA A 351 -8.78 2.57 -6.16
CA ALA A 351 -7.93 2.73 -7.33
C ALA A 351 -8.50 2.04 -8.59
N ASP A 352 -9.22 0.93 -8.42
CA ASP A 352 -9.89 0.23 -9.52
C ASP A 352 -11.16 0.97 -10.01
N ALA A 353 -11.71 1.90 -9.21
CA ALA A 353 -12.87 2.72 -9.59
C ALA A 353 -12.49 3.89 -10.52
N ILE A 354 -11.24 4.36 -10.49
CA ILE A 354 -10.74 5.50 -11.30
C ILE A 354 -11.11 5.39 -12.79
N PRO A 355 -10.76 4.31 -13.53
CA PRO A 355 -11.13 4.20 -14.94
C PRO A 355 -12.65 4.06 -15.16
N MET A 356 -13.40 3.63 -14.14
CA MET A 356 -14.86 3.54 -14.22
C MET A 356 -15.50 4.93 -14.12
N LEU A 357 -14.95 5.80 -13.28
CA LEU A 357 -15.39 7.20 -13.17
C LEU A 357 -15.23 7.93 -14.50
N GLU A 358 -14.13 7.70 -15.20
CA GLU A 358 -13.94 8.27 -16.54
C GLU A 358 -15.05 7.87 -17.49
N ARG A 359 -15.32 6.55 -17.59
CA ARG A 359 -16.40 6.02 -18.42
C ARG A 359 -17.75 6.67 -18.05
N ILE A 360 -18.12 6.65 -16.78
CA ILE A 360 -19.40 7.16 -16.29
C ILE A 360 -19.53 8.66 -16.64
N LEU A 361 -18.55 9.47 -16.26
CA LEU A 361 -18.66 10.93 -16.33
C LEU A 361 -18.48 11.47 -17.76
N VAL A 362 -17.87 10.70 -18.67
CA VAL A 362 -17.76 11.05 -20.10
C VAL A 362 -18.95 10.53 -20.90
N GLU A 363 -19.32 9.26 -20.72
CA GLU A 363 -20.26 8.57 -21.63
C GLU A 363 -21.72 8.71 -21.19
N ASP A 364 -22.01 8.77 -19.89
CA ASP A 364 -23.39 8.67 -19.38
C ASP A 364 -24.05 10.02 -19.05
N PHE A 365 -23.28 11.11 -18.96
CA PHE A 365 -23.78 12.44 -18.60
C PHE A 365 -23.77 13.43 -19.77
N GLU A 366 -24.92 13.99 -20.10
CA GLU A 366 -25.03 15.08 -21.07
C GLU A 366 -24.35 16.35 -20.52
N THR A 367 -24.74 16.76 -19.30
CA THR A 367 -24.14 17.92 -18.63
C THR A 367 -23.58 17.54 -17.26
N ILE A 368 -22.32 17.88 -17.03
CA ILE A 368 -21.66 17.81 -15.73
C ILE A 368 -20.49 18.81 -15.74
N SER A 369 -20.36 19.58 -14.66
CA SER A 369 -19.39 20.65 -14.51
C SER A 369 -18.04 20.14 -13.98
N ASP A 370 -16.96 20.87 -14.25
CA ASP A 370 -15.62 20.58 -13.71
C ASP A 370 -15.60 20.46 -12.18
N TYR A 371 -16.42 21.26 -11.52
CA TYR A 371 -16.64 21.21 -10.07
C TYR A 371 -17.18 19.85 -9.62
N GLU A 372 -18.17 19.31 -10.33
CA GLU A 372 -18.77 18.00 -10.05
C GLU A 372 -17.79 16.88 -10.39
N ILE A 373 -17.14 16.93 -11.55
CA ILE A 373 -16.13 15.95 -11.98
C ILE A 373 -15.04 15.82 -10.93
N ARG A 374 -14.45 16.94 -10.49
CA ARG A 374 -13.39 16.96 -9.48
C ARG A 374 -13.85 16.29 -8.19
N LYS A 375 -15.00 16.72 -7.66
CA LYS A 375 -15.47 16.26 -6.35
C LYS A 375 -15.91 14.81 -6.36
N ILE A 376 -16.60 14.34 -7.39
CA ILE A 376 -16.99 12.93 -7.51
C ILE A 376 -15.73 12.05 -7.58
N CYS A 377 -14.74 12.44 -8.40
CA CYS A 377 -13.50 11.68 -8.50
C CYS A 377 -12.73 11.64 -7.18
N LEU A 378 -12.63 12.78 -6.49
CA LEU A 378 -11.99 12.89 -5.18
C LEU A 378 -12.70 11.99 -4.14
N LEU A 379 -14.02 12.11 -4.03
CA LEU A 379 -14.82 11.41 -3.03
C LEU A 379 -14.77 9.90 -3.24
N VAL A 380 -14.97 9.40 -4.46
CA VAL A 380 -14.96 7.96 -4.74
C VAL A 380 -13.56 7.37 -4.55
N THR A 381 -12.51 8.08 -4.99
CA THR A 381 -11.11 7.60 -4.89
C THR A 381 -10.60 7.54 -3.45
N TYR A 382 -11.09 8.43 -2.58
CA TYR A 382 -10.61 8.59 -1.20
C TYR A 382 -11.68 8.35 -0.13
N HIS A 383 -12.79 7.67 -0.47
CA HIS A 383 -13.89 7.44 0.46
C HIS A 383 -13.46 6.69 1.73
N ASP A 384 -12.37 5.92 1.69
CA ASP A 384 -11.84 5.13 2.82
C ASP A 384 -10.74 5.84 3.64
N LEU A 385 -10.30 7.03 3.23
CA LEU A 385 -9.06 7.65 3.71
C LEU A 385 -9.14 8.10 5.17
N VAL A 386 -10.26 8.70 5.60
CA VAL A 386 -10.39 9.30 6.94
C VAL A 386 -10.32 8.23 8.03
N ALA A 387 -11.13 7.17 7.92
CA ALA A 387 -11.08 6.02 8.83
C ALA A 387 -9.71 5.31 8.79
N ASP A 388 -9.09 5.16 7.62
CA ASP A 388 -7.75 4.57 7.52
C ASP A 388 -6.68 5.40 8.25
N ILE A 389 -6.78 6.74 8.24
CA ILE A 389 -5.87 7.62 8.98
C ILE A 389 -6.08 7.45 10.49
N ILE A 390 -7.34 7.54 10.95
CA ILE A 390 -7.68 7.48 12.37
C ILE A 390 -7.38 6.10 12.98
N GLU A 391 -7.72 5.02 12.27
CA GLU A 391 -7.68 3.67 12.85
C GLU A 391 -6.47 2.83 12.41
N LYS A 392 -5.97 3.04 11.19
CA LYS A 392 -4.96 2.16 10.56
C LYS A 392 -3.61 2.83 10.36
N LYS A 393 -3.39 4.01 10.97
CA LYS A 393 -2.13 4.76 10.91
C LYS A 393 -1.73 5.10 9.47
N ARG A 394 -2.72 5.33 8.59
CA ARG A 394 -2.46 5.92 7.27
C ARG A 394 -1.99 7.36 7.48
N ASP A 395 -1.04 7.80 6.67
CA ASP A 395 -0.40 9.10 6.82
C ASP A 395 -1.40 10.23 6.55
N ILE A 396 -1.55 11.13 7.53
CA ILE A 396 -2.41 12.30 7.44
C ILE A 396 -2.02 13.22 6.29
N GLN A 397 -0.76 13.23 5.87
CA GLN A 397 -0.33 14.04 4.74
C GLN A 397 -1.08 13.68 3.45
N GLN A 398 -1.57 12.44 3.31
CA GLN A 398 -2.32 12.01 2.13
C GLN A 398 -3.62 12.80 1.95
N ILE A 399 -4.38 13.09 3.02
CA ILE A 399 -5.62 13.88 2.89
C ILE A 399 -5.33 15.35 2.66
N VAL A 400 -4.30 15.89 3.34
CA VAL A 400 -3.83 17.26 3.13
C VAL A 400 -3.42 17.46 1.67
N ASP A 401 -2.85 16.43 1.04
CA ASP A 401 -2.36 16.44 -0.33
C ASP A 401 -3.41 16.42 -1.43
N VAL A 402 -4.65 16.06 -1.10
CA VAL A 402 -5.73 15.93 -2.09
C VAL A 402 -6.92 16.85 -1.84
N ALA A 403 -7.14 17.29 -0.60
CA ALA A 403 -8.20 18.25 -0.27
C ALA A 403 -7.69 19.69 -0.35
N ASP A 404 -8.35 20.54 -1.15
CA ASP A 404 -7.90 21.92 -1.39
C ASP A 404 -8.41 22.92 -0.33
N ASN A 405 -9.48 22.58 0.38
CA ASN A 405 -10.18 23.47 1.29
C ASN A 405 -11.04 22.68 2.29
N GLU A 406 -11.57 23.40 3.28
CA GLU A 406 -12.45 22.84 4.32
C GLU A 406 -13.68 22.14 3.76
N LYS A 407 -14.30 22.69 2.70
CA LYS A 407 -15.47 22.07 2.07
C LYS A 407 -15.15 20.67 1.51
N GLU A 408 -14.02 20.50 0.82
CA GLU A 408 -13.61 19.17 0.33
C GLU A 408 -13.30 18.19 1.47
N LEU A 409 -12.65 18.68 2.53
CA LEU A 409 -12.40 17.87 3.73
C LEU A 409 -13.72 17.41 4.36
N ASP A 410 -14.69 18.30 4.49
CA ASP A 410 -15.99 17.99 5.09
C ASP A 410 -16.80 17.00 4.26
N MET A 411 -16.74 17.10 2.93
CA MET A 411 -17.39 16.12 2.07
C MET A 411 -16.74 14.73 2.18
N LEU A 412 -15.39 14.66 2.25
CA LEU A 412 -14.68 13.39 2.46
C LEU A 412 -15.02 12.77 3.82
N ILE A 413 -15.09 13.59 4.87
CA ILE A 413 -15.51 13.17 6.21
C ILE A 413 -16.95 12.63 6.16
N ALA A 414 -17.90 13.37 5.59
CA ALA A 414 -19.30 12.98 5.55
C ALA A 414 -19.50 11.62 4.86
N LEU A 415 -18.87 11.40 3.69
CA LEU A 415 -18.95 10.13 2.98
C LEU A 415 -18.28 8.99 3.75
N ASN A 416 -17.09 9.20 4.33
CA ASN A 416 -16.40 8.18 5.10
C ASN A 416 -17.18 7.78 6.37
N ILE A 417 -17.78 8.75 7.07
CA ILE A 417 -18.62 8.48 8.24
C ILE A 417 -19.86 7.68 7.86
N ALA A 418 -20.52 8.01 6.74
CA ALA A 418 -21.65 7.25 6.25
C ALA A 418 -21.27 5.78 5.92
N ASP A 419 -20.12 5.58 5.26
CA ASP A 419 -19.58 4.27 4.93
C ASP A 419 -19.28 3.42 6.18
N VAL A 420 -18.59 4.00 7.15
CA VAL A 420 -18.31 3.32 8.43
C VAL A 420 -19.59 3.04 9.22
N SER A 421 -20.55 3.97 9.22
CA SER A 421 -21.84 3.83 9.91
C SER A 421 -22.66 2.65 9.38
N ALA A 422 -22.65 2.45 8.05
CA ALA A 422 -23.34 1.34 7.41
C ALA A 422 -22.76 -0.05 7.76
N ILE A 423 -21.52 -0.10 8.26
CA ILE A 423 -20.85 -1.34 8.68
C ILE A 423 -21.03 -1.61 10.17
N ASN A 424 -20.64 -0.66 11.04
CA ASN A 424 -20.58 -0.88 12.49
C ASN A 424 -20.66 0.42 13.31
N SER A 425 -21.66 0.52 14.17
CA SER A 425 -21.87 1.69 15.05
C SER A 425 -20.75 1.92 16.09
N THR A 426 -20.04 0.88 16.50
CA THR A 426 -18.87 1.00 17.39
C THR A 426 -17.69 1.63 16.68
N TRP A 427 -17.45 1.28 15.41
CA TRP A 427 -16.42 1.91 14.59
C TRP A 427 -16.73 3.38 14.35
N LYS A 428 -18.00 3.69 14.04
CA LYS A 428 -18.49 5.08 13.94
C LYS A 428 -18.12 5.89 15.19
N SER A 429 -18.50 5.42 16.38
CA SER A 429 -18.24 6.13 17.63
C SER A 429 -16.75 6.41 17.86
N LYS A 430 -15.88 5.46 17.50
CA LYS A 430 -14.43 5.64 17.61
C LYS A 430 -13.89 6.69 16.65
N VAL A 431 -14.36 6.67 15.39
CA VAL A 431 -13.98 7.69 14.40
C VAL A 431 -14.48 9.07 14.82
N GLU A 432 -15.74 9.19 15.23
CA GLU A 432 -16.36 10.46 15.67
C GLU A 432 -15.65 11.07 16.88
N THR A 433 -15.15 10.24 17.81
CA THR A 433 -14.42 10.73 18.99
C THR A 433 -13.12 11.45 18.62
N GLU A 434 -12.39 10.93 17.62
CA GLU A 434 -11.11 11.50 17.17
C GLU A 434 -11.28 12.58 16.09
N LEU A 435 -12.46 12.65 15.48
CA LEU A 435 -12.73 13.49 14.31
C LEU A 435 -12.47 14.99 14.52
N PRO A 436 -12.84 15.64 15.65
CA PRO A 436 -12.57 17.07 15.85
C PRO A 436 -11.07 17.38 15.87
N ALA A 437 -10.28 16.55 16.55
CA ALA A 437 -8.83 16.70 16.62
C ALA A 437 -8.18 16.46 15.25
N PHE A 438 -8.65 15.43 14.54
CA PHE A 438 -8.25 15.15 13.16
C PHE A 438 -8.53 16.33 12.23
N LYS A 439 -9.79 16.82 12.17
CA LYS A 439 -10.21 17.91 11.29
C LYS A 439 -9.39 19.17 11.56
N SER A 440 -9.23 19.56 12.82
CA SER A 440 -8.42 20.71 13.22
C SER A 440 -6.98 20.61 12.72
N LYS A 441 -6.35 19.44 12.86
CA LYS A 441 -4.99 19.20 12.38
C LYS A 441 -4.89 19.31 10.85
N VAL A 442 -5.82 18.70 10.11
CA VAL A 442 -5.82 18.76 8.64
C VAL A 442 -6.03 20.19 8.13
N LEU A 443 -6.98 20.94 8.70
CA LEU A 443 -7.28 22.31 8.29
C LEU A 443 -6.09 23.26 8.50
N LYS A 444 -5.34 23.06 9.59
CA LYS A 444 -4.11 23.81 9.84
C LYS A 444 -3.08 23.57 8.72
N GLU A 445 -2.87 22.32 8.32
CA GLU A 445 -1.93 21.99 7.25
C GLU A 445 -2.41 22.46 5.86
N ILE A 446 -3.72 22.36 5.56
CA ILE A 446 -4.29 22.90 4.31
C ILE A 446 -4.09 24.42 4.24
N SER A 447 -4.28 25.12 5.36
CA SER A 447 -4.09 26.58 5.41
C SER A 447 -2.64 27.00 5.17
N ASN A 448 -1.67 26.18 5.57
CA ASN A 448 -0.24 26.43 5.35
C ASN A 448 0.21 26.21 3.89
N LYS A 449 -0.62 25.60 3.03
CA LYS A 449 -0.31 25.38 1.61
C LYS A 449 -0.59 26.59 0.71
N LYS A 450 -1.43 27.51 1.18
CA LYS A 450 -1.81 28.75 0.48
C LYS A 450 -0.88 29.87 0.91
#